data_AF-X0JCZ0-F1
#
_entry.id   AF-X0JCZ0-F1
#
_cell.length_a   1.000
_cell.length_b   1.000
_cell.length_c   1.000
_cell.angle_alpha   90.00
_cell.angle_beta   90.00
_cell.angle_gamma   90.00
#
_symmetry.space_group_name_H-M   'P 1'
#
loop_
_entity.id
_entity.type
_entity.pdbx_description
1 polymer ?
#
loop_
_entity_poly.entity_id
_entity_poly.type
_entity_poly.pdbx_seq_one_letter_code
_entity_poly.pdbx_strand_id
1 'polypeptide(L)'
;MGIKQLFSIIKEEAPDSIKEGEIKNQFGRKVAIDASMSIYSFLIAVRSEGQQLMNESGETTSHLMGMFYRTLRMVDNGIKPLYVFDGAPPKLKSGELAKRFQRKQEATEGLEEAKETGTAEDIEKFSRRTVRVTREHNAECQRLLKLMGIPYIIAPTEAEAQCAVLAQAGKVYAAASEDMDTLCFNAPILLRHLTFSEQRKEPIQEIHLEKVLEGLNMERKQFVDLCILLGCDYLDPIPKVGPSTALKLIREHGSLEKVVEAIEKDPKKKYTIPEDWPYKDARDLFFEPDVRQADHHDCDFKWEKPDMEGLVQFLVTEKGFSEDRVRSGGARLEKNLKSSQQARLEGFFKPVPKTDAEKAAHKRKLDEKNEEKRKKAKQEKKDKAASKAKPRGTK
;
A
#
# COMPACT_ATOMS: atom_id res chain seq x y z
N MET A 1 4.99 -1.43 6.41
CA MET A 1 4.98 0.01 6.10
C MET A 1 3.52 0.42 6.18
N GLY A 2 3.26 1.68 6.52
CA GLY A 2 1.91 2.19 6.63
C GLY A 2 1.20 2.04 7.96
N ILE A 3 -0.12 1.93 7.85
CA ILE A 3 -1.02 1.81 9.01
C ILE A 3 -1.12 0.36 9.49
N LYS A 4 -0.65 0.11 10.71
CA LYS A 4 -0.63 -1.22 11.32
C LYS A 4 -2.05 -1.78 11.48
N GLN A 5 -2.29 -2.99 10.99
CA GLN A 5 -3.55 -3.74 11.17
C GLN A 5 -4.82 -3.06 10.61
N LEU A 6 -4.69 -2.00 9.80
CA LEU A 6 -5.83 -1.29 9.22
C LEU A 6 -6.69 -2.20 8.33
N PHE A 7 -6.05 -3.02 7.49
CA PHE A 7 -6.76 -3.96 6.62
C PHE A 7 -7.64 -4.93 7.40
N SER A 8 -7.17 -5.44 8.54
CA SER A 8 -7.94 -6.34 9.40
C SER A 8 -9.19 -5.65 9.96
N ILE A 9 -9.05 -4.39 10.40
CA ILE A 9 -10.20 -3.58 10.86
C ILE A 9 -11.20 -3.37 9.72
N ILE A 10 -10.73 -2.97 8.54
CA ILE A 10 -11.60 -2.74 7.38
C ILE A 10 -12.35 -4.02 7.02
N LYS A 11 -11.66 -5.16 7.00
CA LYS A 11 -12.27 -6.46 6.71
C LYS A 11 -13.36 -6.85 7.71
N GLU A 12 -13.22 -6.51 8.99
CA GLU A 12 -14.19 -6.83 10.04
C GLU A 12 -15.37 -5.84 10.08
N GLU A 13 -15.08 -4.55 9.97
CA GLU A 13 -16.04 -3.47 10.19
C GLU A 13 -16.73 -3.02 8.89
N ALA A 14 -16.00 -3.02 7.77
CA ALA A 14 -16.46 -2.55 6.47
C ALA A 14 -16.17 -3.56 5.34
N PRO A 15 -16.58 -4.84 5.44
CA PRO A 15 -16.26 -5.86 4.43
C PRO A 15 -16.75 -5.51 3.02
N ASP A 16 -17.89 -4.81 2.90
CA ASP A 16 -18.48 -4.40 1.62
C ASP A 16 -17.65 -3.32 0.87
N SER A 17 -16.63 -2.77 1.53
CA SER A 17 -15.66 -1.85 0.95
C SER A 17 -14.56 -2.54 0.13
N ILE A 18 -14.37 -3.85 0.33
CA ILE A 18 -13.35 -4.65 -0.33
C ILE A 18 -14.02 -5.47 -1.43
N LYS A 19 -13.51 -5.35 -2.66
CA LYS A 19 -13.83 -6.25 -3.77
C LYS A 19 -12.59 -7.04 -4.14
N GLU A 20 -12.78 -8.30 -4.49
CA GLU A 20 -11.72 -9.16 -5.00
C GLU A 20 -12.07 -9.62 -6.41
N GLY A 21 -11.09 -9.68 -7.30
CA GLY A 21 -11.32 -10.11 -8.67
C GLY A 21 -10.06 -10.35 -9.48
N GLU A 22 -10.27 -10.82 -10.72
CA GLU A 22 -9.18 -11.02 -11.67
C GLU A 22 -8.61 -9.69 -12.15
N ILE A 23 -7.33 -9.68 -12.53
CA ILE A 23 -6.67 -8.50 -13.11
C ILE A 23 -7.36 -8.00 -14.39
N LYS A 24 -8.02 -8.90 -15.15
CA LYS A 24 -8.81 -8.55 -16.34
C LYS A 24 -9.96 -7.59 -16.04
N ASN A 25 -10.45 -7.57 -14.80
CA ASN A 25 -11.50 -6.63 -14.37
C ASN A 25 -11.00 -5.18 -14.35
N GLN A 26 -9.70 -4.94 -14.49
CA GLN A 26 -9.09 -3.61 -14.57
C GLN A 26 -8.78 -3.17 -16.01
N PHE A 27 -9.28 -3.90 -17.03
CA PHE A 27 -9.10 -3.54 -18.44
C PHE A 27 -9.51 -2.09 -18.73
N GLY A 28 -8.65 -1.36 -19.44
CA GLY A 28 -8.86 0.03 -19.85
C GLY A 28 -8.65 1.06 -18.74
N ARG A 29 -8.35 0.64 -17.50
CA ARG A 29 -8.11 1.55 -16.39
C ARG A 29 -6.70 2.13 -16.45
N LYS A 30 -6.59 3.44 -16.21
CA LYS A 30 -5.34 4.10 -15.86
C LYS A 30 -5.10 3.93 -14.36
N VAL A 31 -3.91 3.54 -13.93
CA VAL A 31 -3.62 3.28 -12.51
C VAL A 31 -2.28 3.92 -12.15
N ALA A 32 -2.25 4.72 -11.09
CA ALA A 32 -1.01 5.23 -10.53
C ALA A 32 -0.43 4.20 -9.54
N ILE A 33 0.83 3.84 -9.71
CA ILE A 33 1.49 2.75 -8.99
C ILE A 33 2.63 3.32 -8.18
N ASP A 34 2.64 3.01 -6.90
CA ASP A 34 3.76 3.28 -6.01
C ASP A 34 4.97 2.43 -6.44
N ALA A 35 5.95 3.10 -7.05
CA ALA A 35 7.15 2.48 -7.60
C ALA A 35 8.10 2.02 -6.48
N SER A 36 8.22 2.79 -5.39
CA SER A 36 9.12 2.48 -4.29
C SER A 36 8.74 1.18 -3.60
N MET A 37 7.45 1.02 -3.26
CA MET A 37 6.93 -0.23 -2.69
C MET A 37 7.07 -1.40 -3.68
N SER A 38 6.86 -1.13 -4.97
CA SER A 38 7.02 -2.15 -6.02
C SER A 38 8.45 -2.64 -6.14
N ILE A 39 9.44 -1.74 -6.24
CA ILE A 39 10.87 -2.08 -6.37
C ILE A 39 11.34 -2.87 -5.14
N TYR A 40 10.96 -2.43 -3.95
CA TYR A 40 11.26 -3.16 -2.71
C TYR A 40 10.70 -4.59 -2.76
N SER A 41 9.45 -4.75 -3.19
CA SER A 41 8.84 -6.09 -3.34
C SER A 41 9.55 -6.95 -4.38
N PHE A 42 10.04 -6.37 -5.48
CA PHE A 42 10.77 -7.09 -6.52
C PHE A 42 12.13 -7.58 -6.03
N LEU A 43 12.88 -6.74 -5.33
CA LEU A 43 14.18 -7.11 -4.75
C LEU A 43 14.08 -8.23 -3.72
N ILE A 44 12.95 -8.34 -3.02
CA ILE A 44 12.69 -9.43 -2.06
C ILE A 44 12.23 -10.69 -2.77
N ALA A 45 11.28 -10.58 -3.70
CA ALA A 45 10.56 -11.73 -4.26
C ALA A 45 11.23 -12.34 -5.50
N VAL A 46 11.96 -11.55 -6.29
CA VAL A 46 12.61 -12.03 -7.53
C VAL A 46 14.00 -12.52 -7.18
N ARG A 47 14.11 -13.83 -6.95
CA ARG A 47 15.33 -14.51 -6.53
C ARG A 47 15.50 -15.84 -7.25
N SER A 48 16.74 -16.30 -7.40
CA SER A 48 17.09 -17.66 -7.82
C SER A 48 17.93 -18.30 -6.73
N GLU A 49 17.60 -19.52 -6.32
CA GLU A 49 18.31 -20.25 -5.24
C GLU A 49 18.49 -19.42 -3.96
N GLY A 50 17.46 -18.65 -3.60
CA GLY A 50 17.46 -17.80 -2.41
C GLY A 50 18.27 -16.49 -2.54
N GLN A 51 18.96 -16.25 -3.66
CA GLN A 51 19.76 -15.04 -3.92
C GLN A 51 19.09 -14.11 -4.93
N GLN A 52 19.40 -12.82 -4.86
CA GLN A 52 18.93 -11.84 -5.86
C GLN A 52 19.56 -12.13 -7.22
N LEU A 53 18.84 -11.86 -8.30
CA LEU A 53 19.38 -12.00 -9.64
C LEU A 53 20.45 -10.94 -9.85
N MET A 54 21.54 -11.33 -10.50
CA MET A 54 22.66 -10.45 -10.83
C MET A 54 23.13 -10.66 -12.26
N ASN A 55 23.78 -9.65 -12.84
CA ASN A 55 24.54 -9.82 -14.09
C ASN A 55 25.94 -10.40 -13.81
N GLU A 56 26.73 -10.61 -14.87
CA GLU A 56 28.10 -11.17 -14.77
C GLU A 56 29.05 -10.29 -13.95
N SER A 57 28.76 -8.99 -13.85
CA SER A 57 29.52 -8.04 -13.02
C SER A 57 29.10 -8.00 -11.55
N GLY A 58 28.12 -8.81 -11.15
CA GLY A 58 27.60 -8.87 -9.77
C GLY A 58 26.60 -7.76 -9.42
N GLU A 59 26.13 -6.99 -10.40
CA GLU A 59 25.11 -5.96 -10.19
C GLU A 59 23.73 -6.61 -10.10
N THR A 60 22.90 -6.17 -9.15
CA THR A 60 21.54 -6.73 -8.98
C THR A 60 20.65 -6.37 -10.18
N THR A 61 19.82 -7.31 -10.65
CA THR A 61 18.89 -7.12 -11.78
C THR A 61 17.44 -7.48 -11.44
N SER A 62 17.17 -7.93 -10.21
CA SER A 62 15.84 -8.33 -9.71
C SER A 62 14.77 -7.25 -9.87
N HIS A 63 15.11 -5.98 -9.62
CA HIS A 63 14.18 -4.84 -9.78
C HIS A 63 13.82 -4.59 -11.25
N LEU A 64 14.78 -4.74 -12.18
CA LEU A 64 14.53 -4.62 -13.62
C LEU A 64 13.64 -5.76 -14.12
N MET A 65 13.95 -7.00 -13.72
CA MET A 65 13.15 -8.17 -14.03
C MET A 65 11.71 -8.02 -13.52
N GLY A 66 11.56 -7.64 -12.24
CA GLY A 66 10.25 -7.38 -11.64
C GLY A 66 9.49 -6.27 -12.38
N MET A 67 10.13 -5.12 -12.58
CA MET A 67 9.51 -3.97 -13.24
C MET A 67 9.04 -4.32 -14.66
N PHE A 68 9.91 -4.94 -15.47
CA PHE A 68 9.62 -5.32 -16.84
C PHE A 68 8.40 -6.26 -16.93
N TYR A 69 8.46 -7.41 -16.25
CA TYR A 69 7.42 -8.43 -16.39
C TYR A 69 6.10 -8.08 -15.69
N ARG A 70 6.14 -7.35 -14.57
CA ARG A 70 4.89 -6.88 -13.92
C ARG A 70 4.19 -5.82 -14.75
N THR A 71 4.95 -4.92 -15.35
CA THR A 71 4.41 -3.93 -16.29
C THR A 71 3.80 -4.60 -17.51
N LEU A 72 4.48 -5.58 -18.12
CA LEU A 72 3.95 -6.35 -19.23
C LEU A 72 2.64 -7.06 -18.89
N ARG A 73 2.55 -7.67 -17.70
CA ARG A 73 1.31 -8.31 -17.23
C ARG A 73 0.16 -7.31 -17.14
N MET A 74 0.41 -6.11 -16.62
CA MET A 74 -0.62 -5.07 -16.52
C MET A 74 -1.09 -4.60 -17.90
N VAL A 75 -0.13 -4.29 -18.78
CA VAL A 75 -0.40 -3.80 -20.13
C VAL A 75 -1.14 -4.85 -20.97
N ASP A 76 -0.79 -6.13 -20.86
CA ASP A 76 -1.50 -7.24 -21.53
C ASP A 76 -2.95 -7.41 -21.07
N ASN A 77 -3.26 -6.99 -19.84
CA ASN A 77 -4.63 -6.96 -19.32
C ASN A 77 -5.31 -5.61 -19.60
N GLY A 78 -4.74 -4.78 -20.48
CA GLY A 78 -5.29 -3.49 -20.90
C GLY A 78 -5.21 -2.40 -19.83
N ILE A 79 -4.44 -2.61 -18.75
CA ILE A 79 -4.19 -1.58 -17.74
C ILE A 79 -3.16 -0.60 -18.30
N LYS A 80 -3.35 0.69 -18.05
CA LYS A 80 -2.41 1.76 -18.39
C LYS A 80 -1.67 2.19 -17.12
N PRO A 81 -0.49 1.61 -16.81
CA PRO A 81 0.24 1.90 -15.57
C PRO A 81 0.99 3.24 -15.67
N LEU A 82 0.90 4.05 -14.63
CA LEU A 82 1.73 5.21 -14.39
C LEU A 82 2.53 4.94 -13.11
N TYR A 83 3.84 4.98 -13.17
CA TYR A 83 4.66 4.77 -11.96
C TYR A 83 4.95 6.09 -11.25
N VAL A 84 4.92 6.07 -9.92
CA VAL A 84 5.22 7.24 -9.07
C VAL A 84 6.36 6.85 -8.14
N PHE A 85 7.47 7.57 -8.24
CA PHE A 85 8.65 7.38 -7.38
C PHE A 85 8.62 8.35 -6.21
N ASP A 86 9.12 7.93 -5.05
CA ASP A 86 9.32 8.83 -3.92
C ASP A 86 10.35 9.92 -4.24
N GLY A 87 10.12 11.09 -3.64
CA GLY A 87 11.08 12.17 -3.49
C GLY A 87 11.77 12.11 -2.12
N ALA A 88 11.91 13.28 -1.49
CA ALA A 88 12.53 13.36 -0.17
C ALA A 88 11.52 12.95 0.91
N PRO A 89 11.87 12.05 1.85
CA PRO A 89 10.94 11.66 2.90
C PRO A 89 10.60 12.85 3.82
N PRO A 90 9.36 12.95 4.32
CA PRO A 90 8.98 14.01 5.24
C PRO A 90 9.75 13.89 6.56
N LYS A 91 10.03 15.03 7.21
CA LYS A 91 10.82 15.06 8.46
C LYS A 91 10.25 14.18 9.57
N LEU A 92 8.92 14.11 9.67
CA LEU A 92 8.21 13.26 10.66
C LEU A 92 8.52 11.77 10.48
N LYS A 93 8.88 11.30 9.28
CA LYS A 93 9.22 9.90 9.01
C LYS A 93 10.64 9.52 9.50
N SER A 94 11.44 10.48 9.98
CA SER A 94 12.82 10.25 10.41
C SER A 94 12.96 9.19 11.51
N GLY A 95 12.04 9.15 12.47
CA GLY A 95 12.03 8.15 13.54
C GLY A 95 11.83 6.73 13.02
N GLU A 96 10.86 6.52 12.13
CA GLU A 96 10.64 5.21 11.49
C GLU A 96 11.81 4.83 10.56
N LEU A 97 12.41 5.80 9.85
CA LEU A 97 13.60 5.55 9.03
C LEU A 97 14.80 5.11 9.88
N ALA A 98 15.02 5.72 11.04
CA ALA A 98 16.06 5.30 11.98
C ALA A 98 15.81 3.88 12.51
N LYS A 99 14.56 3.56 12.86
CA LYS A 99 14.17 2.19 13.29
C LYS A 99 14.39 1.16 12.18
N ARG A 100 14.10 1.50 10.92
CA ARG A 100 14.37 0.63 9.77
C ARG A 100 15.86 0.42 9.54
N PHE A 101 16.66 1.47 9.71
CA PHE A 101 18.11 1.38 9.62
C PHE A 101 18.68 0.44 10.70
N GLN A 102 18.26 0.62 11.96
CA GLN A 102 18.70 -0.24 13.06
C GLN A 102 18.32 -1.72 12.84
N ARG A 103 17.06 -2.00 12.50
CA ARG A 103 16.62 -3.38 12.19
C ARG A 103 17.41 -4.01 11.05
N LYS A 104 17.84 -3.21 10.08
CA LYS A 104 18.68 -3.67 8.98
C LYS A 104 20.09 -3.99 9.46
N GLN A 105 20.67 -3.14 10.31
CA GLN A 105 22.00 -3.40 10.88
C GLN A 105 22.00 -4.71 11.67
N GLU A 106 21.03 -4.89 12.58
CA GLU A 106 20.82 -6.14 13.33
C GLU A 106 20.62 -7.34 12.39
N ALA A 107 19.87 -7.18 11.30
CA ALA A 107 19.68 -8.24 10.31
C ALA A 107 20.94 -8.53 9.47
N THR A 108 21.84 -7.56 9.34
CA THR A 108 23.12 -7.73 8.62
C THR A 108 24.10 -8.50 9.49
N GLU A 109 24.21 -8.13 10.76
CA GLU A 109 24.98 -8.89 11.77
C GLU A 109 24.46 -10.32 11.89
N GLY A 110 23.14 -10.51 12.00
CA GLY A 110 22.53 -11.84 12.02
C GLY A 110 22.72 -12.64 10.72
N LEU A 111 22.87 -11.97 9.56
CA LEU A 111 23.20 -12.65 8.30
C LEU A 111 24.65 -13.14 8.29
N GLU A 112 25.59 -12.37 8.83
CA GLU A 112 26.99 -12.77 8.94
C GLU A 112 27.13 -13.98 9.86
N GLU A 113 26.51 -13.95 11.04
CA GLU A 113 26.46 -15.08 11.96
C GLU A 113 25.81 -16.33 11.32
N ALA A 114 24.68 -16.15 10.62
CA ALA A 114 23.98 -17.24 9.95
C ALA A 114 24.78 -17.88 8.81
N LYS A 115 25.66 -17.12 8.13
CA LYS A 115 26.56 -17.68 7.11
C LYS A 115 27.62 -18.61 7.70
N GLU A 116 28.03 -18.38 8.94
CA GLU A 116 29.04 -19.19 9.63
C GLU A 116 28.44 -20.41 10.32
N THR A 117 27.27 -20.24 10.96
CA THR A 117 26.72 -21.24 11.91
C THR A 117 25.25 -21.57 11.69
N GLY A 118 24.56 -20.85 10.81
CA GLY A 118 23.12 -20.92 10.63
C GLY A 118 22.67 -21.93 9.58
N THR A 119 21.35 -22.13 9.52
CA THR A 119 20.71 -22.94 8.47
C THR A 119 20.55 -22.14 7.18
N ALA A 120 20.34 -22.83 6.05
CA ALA A 120 19.98 -22.17 4.79
C ALA A 120 18.71 -21.30 4.91
N GLU A 121 17.75 -21.72 5.74
CA GLU A 121 16.54 -20.95 6.01
C GLU A 121 16.84 -19.65 6.78
N ASP A 122 17.76 -19.69 7.75
CA ASP A 122 18.20 -18.49 8.48
C ASP A 122 18.93 -17.52 7.56
N ILE A 123 19.85 -18.03 6.72
CA ILE A 123 20.54 -17.22 5.71
C ILE A 123 19.54 -16.54 4.79
N GLU A 124 18.54 -17.26 4.27
CA GLU A 124 17.52 -16.68 3.39
C GLU A 124 16.68 -15.61 4.11
N LYS A 125 16.24 -15.91 5.34
CA LYS A 125 15.44 -15.01 6.17
C LYS A 125 16.16 -13.71 6.47
N PHE A 126 17.41 -13.76 6.91
CA PHE A 126 18.21 -12.57 7.18
C PHE A 126 18.57 -11.84 5.88
N SER A 127 18.92 -12.56 4.81
CA SER A 127 19.20 -11.99 3.48
C SER A 127 18.03 -11.18 2.91
N ARG A 128 16.78 -11.61 3.14
CA ARG A 128 15.61 -10.82 2.73
C ARG A 128 15.44 -9.53 3.56
N ARG A 129 15.88 -9.53 4.82
CA ARG A 129 15.78 -8.37 5.74
C ARG A 129 16.87 -7.33 5.53
N THR A 130 17.98 -7.68 4.87
CA THR A 130 19.07 -6.73 4.54
C THR A 130 18.83 -5.94 3.25
N VAL A 131 17.82 -6.33 2.45
CA VAL A 131 17.47 -5.71 1.17
C VAL A 131 17.18 -4.22 1.35
N ARG A 132 17.77 -3.40 0.47
CA ARG A 132 17.55 -1.96 0.41
C ARG A 132 17.38 -1.53 -1.04
N VAL A 133 16.45 -0.59 -1.27
CA VAL A 133 16.35 0.13 -2.54
C VAL A 133 17.42 1.23 -2.56
N THR A 134 18.24 1.27 -3.61
CA THR A 134 19.28 2.28 -3.81
C THR A 134 18.80 3.33 -4.82
N ARG A 135 19.51 4.46 -4.89
CA ARG A 135 19.26 5.48 -5.92
C ARG A 135 19.48 4.93 -7.34
N GLU A 136 20.43 4.02 -7.47
CA GLU A 136 20.73 3.33 -8.72
C GLU A 136 19.56 2.46 -9.19
N HIS A 137 18.97 1.64 -8.30
CA HIS A 137 17.78 0.85 -8.65
C HIS A 137 16.64 1.74 -9.16
N ASN A 138 16.43 2.91 -8.55
CA ASN A 138 15.43 3.87 -9.01
C ASN A 138 15.78 4.43 -10.40
N ALA A 139 17.02 4.86 -10.62
CA ALA A 139 17.48 5.41 -11.90
C ALA A 139 17.37 4.37 -13.04
N GLU A 140 17.74 3.12 -12.77
CA GLU A 140 17.63 2.02 -13.72
C GLU A 140 16.18 1.67 -14.03
N CYS A 141 15.29 1.63 -13.03
CA CYS A 141 13.86 1.46 -13.26
C CYS A 141 13.24 2.62 -14.06
N GLN A 142 13.63 3.88 -13.79
CA GLN A 142 13.18 5.04 -14.56
C GLN A 142 13.64 4.96 -16.01
N ARG A 143 14.91 4.60 -16.25
CA ARG A 143 15.45 4.36 -17.60
C ARG A 143 14.66 3.26 -18.31
N LEU A 144 14.40 2.14 -17.62
CA LEU A 144 13.60 1.04 -18.17
C LEU A 144 12.20 1.51 -18.56
N LEU A 145 11.48 2.18 -17.67
CA LEU A 145 10.11 2.65 -17.93
C LEU A 145 10.05 3.61 -19.13
N LYS A 146 11.02 4.53 -19.23
CA LYS A 146 11.16 5.42 -20.39
C LYS A 146 11.34 4.62 -21.68
N LEU A 147 12.25 3.65 -21.70
CA LEU A 147 12.47 2.78 -22.86
C LEU A 147 11.24 1.91 -23.19
N MET A 148 10.43 1.53 -22.20
CA MET A 148 9.18 0.82 -22.40
C MET A 148 8.03 1.71 -22.90
N GLY A 149 8.21 3.04 -22.97
CA GLY A 149 7.14 3.99 -23.29
C GLY A 149 6.09 4.14 -22.18
N ILE A 150 6.45 3.80 -20.94
CA ILE A 150 5.57 3.87 -19.77
C ILE A 150 5.90 5.14 -18.98
N PRO A 151 4.93 6.02 -18.72
CA PRO A 151 5.20 7.24 -18.00
C PRO A 151 5.53 6.94 -16.54
N TYR A 152 6.37 7.80 -15.97
CA TYR A 152 6.57 7.89 -14.54
C TYR A 152 6.63 9.35 -14.09
N ILE A 153 6.38 9.58 -12.81
CA ILE A 153 6.57 10.86 -12.15
C ILE A 153 7.39 10.67 -10.87
N ILE A 154 8.02 11.74 -10.42
CA ILE A 154 8.73 11.79 -9.14
C ILE A 154 7.92 12.71 -8.22
N ALA A 155 7.40 12.13 -7.14
CA ALA A 155 6.68 12.86 -6.11
C ALA A 155 7.65 13.82 -5.38
N PRO A 156 7.16 14.95 -4.82
CA PRO A 156 7.99 15.79 -3.94
C PRO A 156 8.42 15.01 -2.69
N THR A 157 7.49 14.26 -2.11
CA THR A 157 7.70 13.43 -0.94
C THR A 157 7.29 11.97 -1.20
N GLU A 158 6.08 11.58 -0.83
CA GLU A 158 5.63 10.19 -0.83
C GLU A 158 4.82 9.83 -2.08
N ALA A 159 5.15 8.70 -2.69
CA ALA A 159 4.55 8.21 -3.92
C ALA A 159 3.07 7.87 -3.72
N GLU A 160 2.70 7.24 -2.61
CA GLU A 160 1.33 6.89 -2.23
C GLU A 160 0.42 8.12 -2.15
N ALA A 161 0.93 9.23 -1.59
CA ALA A 161 0.21 10.49 -1.48
C ALA A 161 -0.02 11.12 -2.87
N GLN A 162 1.03 11.12 -3.71
CA GLN A 162 0.94 11.62 -5.07
C GLN A 162 0.00 10.75 -5.93
N CYS A 163 0.01 9.42 -5.76
CA CYS A 163 -0.94 8.51 -6.40
C CYS A 163 -2.38 8.84 -6.00
N ALA A 164 -2.62 9.08 -4.71
CA ALA A 164 -3.93 9.43 -4.18
C ALA A 164 -4.48 10.73 -4.80
N VAL A 165 -3.64 11.77 -4.95
CA VAL A 165 -4.04 13.04 -5.57
C VAL A 165 -4.42 12.85 -7.04
N LEU A 166 -3.66 12.07 -7.79
CA LEU A 166 -3.98 11.78 -9.20
C LEU A 166 -5.31 11.01 -9.33
N ALA A 167 -5.59 10.08 -8.41
CA ALA A 167 -6.84 9.34 -8.39
C ALA A 167 -8.03 10.22 -8.01
N GLN A 168 -7.89 11.10 -7.01
CA GLN A 168 -8.92 12.07 -6.62
C GLN A 168 -9.28 13.03 -7.74
N ALA A 169 -8.28 13.51 -8.48
CA ALA A 169 -8.48 14.39 -9.62
C ALA A 169 -9.03 13.68 -10.87
N GLY A 170 -9.21 12.35 -10.83
CA GLY A 170 -9.70 11.55 -11.95
C GLY A 170 -8.69 11.41 -13.10
N LYS A 171 -7.41 11.75 -12.89
CA LYS A 171 -6.32 11.54 -13.86
C LYS A 171 -6.04 10.03 -14.05
N VAL A 172 -6.20 9.28 -12.97
CA VAL A 172 -6.19 7.81 -12.94
C VAL A 172 -7.44 7.29 -12.22
N TYR A 173 -7.76 6.01 -12.42
CA TYR A 173 -8.88 5.34 -11.76
C TYR A 173 -8.63 5.09 -10.28
N ALA A 174 -7.42 4.65 -9.94
CA ALA A 174 -7.05 4.21 -8.61
C ALA A 174 -5.56 4.41 -8.36
N ALA A 175 -5.19 4.46 -7.08
CA ALA A 175 -3.83 4.28 -6.62
C ALA A 175 -3.57 2.79 -6.38
N ALA A 176 -2.38 2.29 -6.72
CA ALA A 176 -1.96 0.92 -6.47
C ALA A 176 -0.72 0.90 -5.60
N SER A 177 -0.88 0.43 -4.37
CA SER A 177 0.19 0.22 -3.40
C SER A 177 -0.20 -0.91 -2.45
N GLU A 178 0.79 -1.55 -1.83
CA GLU A 178 0.55 -2.40 -0.65
C GLU A 178 0.44 -1.59 0.63
N ASP A 179 0.79 -0.30 0.57
CA ASP A 179 0.71 0.59 1.70
C ASP A 179 -0.74 1.10 1.92
N MET A 180 -1.23 0.86 3.13
CA MET A 180 -2.61 1.17 3.53
C MET A 180 -2.78 2.64 3.93
N ASP A 181 -1.68 3.37 4.18
CA ASP A 181 -1.72 4.82 4.39
C ASP A 181 -2.16 5.60 3.13
N THR A 182 -2.07 4.99 1.94
CA THR A 182 -2.67 5.49 0.71
C THR A 182 -4.14 5.90 0.89
N LEU A 183 -4.92 5.16 1.72
CA LEU A 183 -6.30 5.53 2.06
C LEU A 183 -6.37 6.78 2.95
N CYS A 184 -5.39 6.97 3.83
CA CYS A 184 -5.29 8.17 4.68
C CYS A 184 -5.05 9.41 3.83
N PHE A 185 -4.30 9.32 2.73
CA PHE A 185 -4.14 10.37 1.72
C PHE A 185 -5.36 10.60 0.82
N ASN A 186 -6.52 10.05 1.18
CA ASN A 186 -7.80 10.23 0.47
C ASN A 186 -7.86 9.57 -0.91
N ALA A 187 -7.10 8.50 -1.16
CA ALA A 187 -7.27 7.73 -2.39
C ALA A 187 -8.69 7.14 -2.45
N PRO A 188 -9.51 7.45 -3.48
CA PRO A 188 -10.88 6.96 -3.56
C PRO A 188 -10.94 5.43 -3.68
N ILE A 189 -9.96 4.88 -4.38
CA ILE A 189 -9.80 3.44 -4.64
C ILE A 189 -8.32 3.10 -4.46
N LEU A 190 -8.05 2.15 -3.56
CA LEU A 190 -6.75 1.50 -3.40
C LEU A 190 -6.78 0.11 -4.02
N LEU A 191 -5.93 -0.12 -5.01
CA LEU A 191 -5.68 -1.43 -5.59
C LEU A 191 -4.47 -2.09 -4.93
N ARG A 192 -4.69 -3.26 -4.33
CA ARG A 192 -3.62 -4.11 -3.79
C ARG A 192 -3.44 -5.36 -4.64
N HIS A 193 -2.27 -5.96 -4.51
CA HIS A 193 -1.80 -7.15 -5.20
C HIS A 193 -1.58 -6.96 -6.72
N LEU A 194 -1.62 -5.73 -7.22
CA LEU A 194 -1.46 -5.45 -8.64
C LEU A 194 -0.07 -5.82 -9.17
N THR A 195 0.97 -5.56 -8.37
CA THR A 195 2.37 -5.82 -8.72
C THR A 195 2.87 -7.19 -8.27
N PHE A 196 1.99 -8.01 -7.69
CA PHE A 196 2.35 -9.38 -7.29
C PHE A 196 2.61 -10.27 -8.51
N SER A 197 3.37 -11.34 -8.25
CA SER A 197 3.57 -12.40 -9.25
C SER A 197 2.26 -13.09 -9.58
N GLU A 198 2.05 -13.35 -10.86
CA GLU A 198 0.95 -14.20 -11.32
C GLU A 198 1.01 -15.59 -10.69
N GLN A 199 2.22 -16.09 -10.41
CA GLN A 199 2.43 -17.37 -9.73
C GLN A 199 1.83 -17.42 -8.31
N ARG A 200 1.65 -16.26 -7.65
CA ARG A 200 1.01 -16.22 -6.32
C ARG A 200 -0.49 -16.51 -6.38
N LYS A 201 -1.13 -16.38 -7.56
CA LYS A 201 -2.57 -16.60 -7.76
C LYS A 201 -3.45 -15.81 -6.80
N GLU A 202 -2.98 -14.66 -6.34
CA GLU A 202 -3.72 -13.76 -5.45
C GLU A 202 -4.67 -12.90 -6.29
N PRO A 203 -5.94 -12.75 -5.87
CA PRO A 203 -6.86 -11.84 -6.54
C PRO A 203 -6.42 -10.38 -6.32
N ILE A 204 -6.76 -9.53 -7.28
CA ILE A 204 -6.64 -8.08 -7.09
C ILE A 204 -7.66 -7.65 -6.05
N GLN A 205 -7.20 -6.92 -5.05
CA GLN A 205 -8.06 -6.34 -4.02
C GLN A 205 -8.30 -4.87 -4.33
N GLU A 206 -9.57 -4.48 -4.35
CA GLU A 206 -10.01 -3.10 -4.57
C GLU A 206 -10.72 -2.60 -3.32
N ILE A 207 -10.13 -1.60 -2.66
CA ILE A 207 -10.66 -1.02 -1.42
C ILE A 207 -11.21 0.37 -1.73
N HIS A 208 -12.52 0.55 -1.54
CA HIS A 208 -13.20 1.82 -1.79
C HIS A 208 -13.29 2.66 -0.51
N LEU A 209 -12.61 3.81 -0.48
CA LEU A 209 -12.53 4.66 0.72
C LEU A 209 -13.90 5.12 1.23
N GLU A 210 -14.80 5.54 0.33
CA GLU A 210 -16.16 5.95 0.73
C GLU A 210 -16.89 4.85 1.51
N LYS A 211 -16.80 3.61 1.03
CA LYS A 211 -17.40 2.45 1.70
C LYS A 211 -16.67 2.08 3.00
N VAL A 212 -15.36 2.33 3.09
CA VAL A 212 -14.60 2.17 4.34
C VAL A 212 -15.15 3.14 5.39
N LEU A 213 -15.28 4.42 5.03
CA LEU A 213 -15.83 5.47 5.90
C LEU A 213 -17.28 5.17 6.30
N GLU A 214 -18.11 4.76 5.33
CA GLU A 214 -19.49 4.31 5.59
C GLU A 214 -19.48 3.15 6.58
N GLY A 215 -18.78 2.05 6.31
CA GLY A 215 -18.80 0.85 7.17
C GLY A 215 -18.23 1.07 8.56
N LEU A 216 -17.24 1.96 8.72
CA LEU A 216 -16.71 2.35 10.02
C LEU A 216 -17.61 3.31 10.79
N ASN A 217 -18.57 3.95 10.11
CA ASN A 217 -19.40 5.06 10.60
C ASN A 217 -18.52 6.23 11.08
N MET A 218 -17.57 6.64 10.25
CA MET A 218 -16.59 7.67 10.57
C MET A 218 -16.43 8.65 9.40
N GLU A 219 -16.25 9.92 9.74
CA GLU A 219 -15.77 10.91 8.77
C GLU A 219 -14.27 10.73 8.52
N ARG A 220 -13.77 11.26 7.39
CA ARG A 220 -12.35 11.14 7.02
C ARG A 220 -11.39 11.58 8.13
N LYS A 221 -11.69 12.68 8.83
CA LYS A 221 -10.86 13.15 9.96
C LYS A 221 -10.76 12.11 11.08
N GLN A 222 -11.87 11.48 11.43
CA GLN A 222 -11.90 10.43 12.45
C GLN A 222 -11.19 9.15 11.98
N PHE A 223 -11.30 8.84 10.69
CA PHE A 223 -10.58 7.72 10.08
C PHE A 223 -9.05 7.93 10.11
N VAL A 224 -8.56 9.12 9.78
CA VAL A 224 -7.12 9.45 9.90
C VAL A 224 -6.68 9.40 11.37
N ASP A 225 -7.50 9.92 12.28
CA ASP A 225 -7.25 9.83 13.73
C ASP A 225 -7.15 8.39 14.22
N LEU A 226 -8.02 7.50 13.74
CA LEU A 226 -7.93 6.07 13.98
C LEU A 226 -6.62 5.50 13.44
N CYS A 227 -6.23 5.85 12.22
CA CYS A 227 -5.00 5.35 11.61
C CYS A 227 -3.74 5.79 12.38
N ILE A 228 -3.72 7.01 12.92
CA ILE A 228 -2.66 7.48 13.81
C ILE A 228 -2.60 6.64 15.09
N LEU A 229 -3.75 6.34 15.73
CA LEU A 229 -3.78 5.48 16.93
C LEU A 229 -3.36 4.03 16.65
N LEU A 230 -3.66 3.50 15.47
CA LEU A 230 -3.21 2.17 15.06
C LEU A 230 -1.68 2.09 14.92
N GLY A 231 -1.06 3.23 14.63
CA GLY A 231 0.35 3.38 14.36
C GLY A 231 0.59 3.53 12.86
N CYS A 232 1.11 4.70 12.50
CA CYS A 232 1.59 5.03 11.16
C CYS A 232 3.12 5.22 11.18
N ASP A 233 3.69 5.62 10.04
CA ASP A 233 5.14 5.78 9.88
C ASP A 233 5.68 7.14 10.38
N TYR A 234 4.81 8.08 10.83
CA TYR A 234 5.19 9.47 11.14
C TYR A 234 5.35 9.79 12.63
N LEU A 235 4.91 8.90 13.53
CA LEU A 235 5.04 9.04 14.97
C LEU A 235 4.86 7.70 15.67
N ASP A 236 5.30 7.64 16.93
CA ASP A 236 5.26 6.40 17.69
C ASP A 236 3.83 6.03 18.13
N PRO A 237 3.47 4.73 18.09
CA PRO A 237 2.17 4.29 18.57
C PRO A 237 2.10 4.41 20.10
N ILE A 238 0.91 4.69 20.63
CA ILE A 238 0.70 4.67 22.08
C ILE A 238 0.84 3.22 22.59
N PRO A 239 1.76 2.93 23.54
CA PRO A 239 1.90 1.60 24.11
C PRO A 239 0.58 1.07 24.67
N LYS A 240 0.33 -0.24 24.45
CA LYS A 240 -0.89 -0.96 24.89
C LYS A 240 -2.20 -0.52 24.21
N VAL A 241 -2.16 0.41 23.25
CA VAL A 241 -3.30 0.73 22.39
C VAL A 241 -3.21 -0.15 21.13
N GLY A 242 -3.92 -1.28 21.16
CA GLY A 242 -4.08 -2.15 19.99
C GLY A 242 -5.32 -1.80 19.14
N PRO A 243 -5.57 -2.51 18.03
CA PRO A 243 -6.61 -2.19 17.05
C PRO A 243 -8.01 -1.99 17.64
N SER A 244 -8.48 -2.94 18.44
CA SER A 244 -9.80 -2.87 19.07
C SER A 244 -9.91 -1.72 20.08
N THR A 245 -8.80 -1.40 20.76
CA THR A 245 -8.74 -0.28 21.72
C THR A 245 -8.75 1.05 20.98
N ALA A 246 -7.94 1.20 19.93
CA ALA A 246 -7.91 2.39 19.08
C ALA A 246 -9.30 2.70 18.51
N LEU A 247 -9.95 1.69 17.93
CA LEU A 247 -11.29 1.82 17.38
C LEU A 247 -12.33 2.20 18.46
N LYS A 248 -12.24 1.62 19.66
CA LYS A 248 -13.10 1.99 20.79
C LYS A 248 -12.91 3.46 21.18
N LEU A 249 -11.65 3.88 21.35
CA LEU A 249 -11.31 5.24 21.78
C LEU A 249 -11.82 6.29 20.76
N ILE A 250 -11.61 6.07 19.46
CA ILE A 250 -12.12 7.00 18.44
C ILE A 250 -13.64 7.01 18.40
N ARG A 251 -14.31 5.86 18.50
CA ARG A 251 -15.80 5.82 18.53
C ARG A 251 -16.37 6.50 19.78
N GLU A 252 -15.66 6.47 20.90
CA GLU A 252 -16.10 7.04 22.18
C GLU A 252 -15.84 8.55 22.26
N HIS A 253 -14.66 8.99 21.82
CA HIS A 253 -14.20 10.37 22.00
C HIS A 253 -14.28 11.22 20.71
N GLY A 254 -14.34 10.58 19.54
CA GLY A 254 -14.57 11.22 18.25
C GLY A 254 -13.37 11.93 17.60
N SER A 255 -12.30 12.23 18.33
CA SER A 255 -11.10 12.91 17.82
C SER A 255 -9.88 12.62 18.69
N LEU A 256 -8.67 12.70 18.14
CA LEU A 256 -7.43 12.50 18.91
C LEU A 256 -7.31 13.45 20.11
N GLU A 257 -7.70 14.72 19.96
CA GLU A 257 -7.66 15.72 21.04
C GLU A 257 -8.38 15.22 22.31
N LYS A 258 -9.61 14.73 22.12
CA LYS A 258 -10.44 14.18 23.20
C LYS A 258 -9.93 12.83 23.70
N VAL A 259 -9.29 12.03 22.84
CA VAL A 259 -8.64 10.77 23.26
C VAL A 259 -7.45 11.06 24.17
N VAL A 260 -6.61 12.02 23.80
CA VAL A 260 -5.45 12.48 24.59
C VAL A 260 -5.93 12.99 25.94
N GLU A 261 -6.91 13.90 25.95
CA GLU A 261 -7.48 14.45 27.17
C GLU A 261 -8.05 13.35 28.09
N ALA A 262 -8.73 12.36 27.52
CA ALA A 262 -9.28 11.23 28.27
C ALA A 262 -8.20 10.31 28.85
N ILE A 263 -7.08 10.10 28.13
CA ILE A 263 -5.95 9.30 28.60
C ILE A 263 -5.20 10.04 29.73
N GLU A 264 -4.98 11.35 29.60
CA GLU A 264 -4.29 12.16 30.61
C GLU A 264 -5.10 12.29 31.90
N LYS A 265 -6.42 12.40 31.78
CA LYS A 265 -7.34 12.45 32.93
C LYS A 265 -7.60 11.10 33.59
N ASP A 266 -7.13 9.98 33.01
CA ASP A 266 -7.33 8.65 33.60
C ASP A 266 -6.51 8.51 34.89
N PRO A 267 -7.15 8.44 36.08
CA PRO A 267 -6.43 8.32 37.34
C PRO A 267 -5.67 6.99 37.45
N LYS A 268 -6.03 5.98 36.63
CA LYS A 268 -5.35 4.69 36.60
C LYS A 268 -4.12 4.68 35.68
N LYS A 269 -3.88 5.76 34.92
CA LYS A 269 -2.80 5.90 33.94
C LYS A 269 -2.65 4.63 33.08
N LYS A 270 -3.77 4.11 32.57
CA LYS A 270 -3.79 2.83 31.86
C LYS A 270 -2.94 2.86 30.59
N TYR A 271 -2.92 4.02 29.94
CA TYR A 271 -2.14 4.30 28.73
C TYR A 271 -1.17 5.44 29.02
N THR A 272 0.00 5.41 28.40
CA THR A 272 1.02 6.44 28.54
C THR A 272 1.32 6.96 27.15
N ILE A 273 1.06 8.23 26.91
CA ILE A 273 1.35 8.89 25.64
C ILE A 273 2.86 9.14 25.57
N PRO A 274 3.53 8.91 24.43
CA PRO A 274 4.91 9.34 24.24
C PRO A 274 5.08 10.84 24.54
N GLU A 275 6.23 11.24 25.11
CA GLU A 275 6.48 12.63 25.52
C GLU A 275 6.46 13.60 24.33
N ASP A 276 7.05 13.19 23.20
CA ASP A 276 6.97 13.88 21.93
C ASP A 276 6.04 13.12 20.98
N TRP A 277 4.75 13.48 21.03
CA TRP A 277 3.71 12.84 20.23
C TRP A 277 3.01 13.85 19.30
N PRO A 278 3.65 14.21 18.17
CA PRO A 278 3.18 15.27 17.26
C PRO A 278 2.04 14.78 16.36
N TYR A 279 0.95 14.32 16.97
CA TYR A 279 -0.20 13.76 16.25
C TYR A 279 -0.93 14.78 15.38
N LYS A 280 -0.83 16.08 15.69
CA LYS A 280 -1.36 17.16 14.86
C LYS A 280 -0.58 17.26 13.56
N ASP A 281 0.74 17.36 13.64
CA ASP A 281 1.60 17.44 12.46
C ASP A 281 1.47 16.18 11.59
N ALA A 282 1.37 15.00 12.21
CA ALA A 282 1.12 13.75 11.49
C ALA A 282 -0.25 13.72 10.81
N ARG A 283 -1.29 14.28 11.45
CA ARG A 283 -2.61 14.44 10.82
C ARG A 283 -2.53 15.42 9.66
N ASP A 284 -1.92 16.57 9.86
CA ASP A 284 -1.82 17.62 8.85
C ASP A 284 -1.06 17.10 7.62
N LEU A 285 -0.03 16.28 7.79
CA LEU A 285 0.64 15.58 6.70
C LEU A 285 -0.31 14.75 5.82
N PHE A 286 -1.30 14.07 6.41
CA PHE A 286 -2.30 13.31 5.63
C PHE A 286 -3.35 14.19 4.94
N PHE A 287 -3.57 15.41 5.42
CA PHE A 287 -4.55 16.34 4.86
C PHE A 287 -3.94 17.29 3.83
N GLU A 288 -2.69 17.68 4.05
CA GLU A 288 -1.92 18.63 3.26
C GLU A 288 -0.55 18.03 2.91
N PRO A 289 -0.52 16.87 2.21
CA PRO A 289 0.75 16.25 1.83
C PRO A 289 1.48 17.13 0.81
N ASP A 290 2.81 17.14 0.87
CA ASP A 290 3.63 17.81 -0.13
C ASP A 290 3.67 16.98 -1.42
N VAL A 291 2.80 17.36 -2.35
CA VAL A 291 2.51 16.68 -3.61
C VAL A 291 2.35 17.69 -4.74
N ARG A 292 2.61 17.25 -5.96
CA ARG A 292 2.26 18.00 -7.16
C ARG A 292 0.75 17.93 -7.36
N GLN A 293 0.14 19.09 -7.54
CA GLN A 293 -1.27 19.19 -7.92
C GLN A 293 -1.50 18.53 -9.28
N ALA A 294 -2.71 18.01 -9.51
CA ALA A 294 -3.01 17.20 -10.68
C ALA A 294 -2.96 17.97 -12.02
N ASP A 295 -2.98 19.29 -11.98
CA ASP A 295 -2.82 20.22 -13.11
C ASP A 295 -1.36 20.61 -13.38
N HIS A 296 -0.43 20.22 -12.51
CA HIS A 296 1.00 20.42 -12.72
C HIS A 296 1.49 19.73 -14.01
N HIS A 297 2.43 20.34 -14.73
CA HIS A 297 2.90 19.84 -16.03
C HIS A 297 3.52 18.43 -15.95
N ASP A 298 4.29 18.13 -14.89
CA ASP A 298 4.78 16.77 -14.63
C ASP A 298 3.65 15.72 -14.48
N CYS A 299 2.42 16.13 -14.17
CA CYS A 299 1.26 15.25 -14.07
C CYS A 299 0.47 15.14 -15.40
N ASP A 300 0.97 15.72 -16.49
CA ASP A 300 0.48 15.46 -17.86
C ASP A 300 1.29 14.32 -18.50
N PHE A 301 0.87 13.09 -18.25
CA PHE A 301 1.57 11.89 -18.68
C PHE A 301 0.93 11.22 -19.89
N LYS A 302 1.79 10.64 -20.75
CA LYS A 302 1.38 9.90 -21.95
C LYS A 302 2.11 8.56 -22.02
N TRP A 303 1.44 7.56 -22.58
CA TRP A 303 2.05 6.29 -22.94
C TRP A 303 2.54 6.39 -24.37
N GLU A 304 3.82 6.10 -24.57
CA GLU A 304 4.51 6.25 -25.83
C GLU A 304 4.85 4.89 -26.43
N LYS A 305 5.37 4.91 -27.66
CA LYS A 305 5.87 3.69 -28.30
C LYS A 305 7.15 3.24 -27.56
N PRO A 306 7.33 1.94 -27.25
CA PRO A 306 8.58 1.45 -26.69
C PRO A 306 9.75 1.66 -27.67
N ASP A 307 10.92 1.98 -27.13
CA ASP A 307 12.19 2.02 -27.84
C ASP A 307 12.82 0.62 -27.81
N MET A 308 12.59 -0.14 -28.88
CA MET A 308 13.03 -1.54 -28.98
C MET A 308 14.55 -1.68 -28.92
N GLU A 309 15.29 -0.82 -29.63
CA GLU A 309 16.76 -0.92 -29.68
C GLU A 309 17.38 -0.42 -28.38
N GLY A 310 16.82 0.64 -27.77
CA GLY A 310 17.23 1.07 -26.43
C GLY A 310 16.95 0.02 -25.35
N LEU A 311 15.82 -0.71 -25.43
CA LEU A 311 15.55 -1.84 -24.53
C LEU A 311 16.56 -2.98 -24.69
N VAL A 312 16.92 -3.34 -25.92
CA VAL A 312 17.93 -4.38 -26.19
C VAL A 312 19.28 -3.93 -25.66
N GLN A 313 19.73 -2.73 -26.01
CA GLN A 313 20.99 -2.19 -25.50
C GLN A 313 21.05 -2.21 -23.97
N PHE A 314 20.01 -1.72 -23.30
CA PHE A 314 20.03 -1.63 -21.84
C PHE A 314 19.88 -2.99 -21.16
N LEU A 315 18.85 -3.76 -21.49
CA LEU A 315 18.57 -5.01 -20.77
C LEU A 315 19.51 -6.14 -21.20
N VAL A 316 19.80 -6.28 -22.50
CA VAL A 316 20.60 -7.39 -23.03
C VAL A 316 22.08 -7.08 -22.86
N THR A 317 22.56 -6.00 -23.46
CA THR A 317 24.00 -5.71 -23.52
C THR A 317 24.56 -5.28 -22.16
N GLU A 318 23.88 -4.39 -21.44
CA GLU A 318 24.39 -3.88 -20.15
C GLU A 318 24.01 -4.79 -18.96
N LYS A 319 22.83 -5.41 -18.99
CA LYS A 319 22.28 -6.15 -17.84
C LYS A 319 22.14 -7.66 -18.03
N GLY A 320 22.54 -8.21 -19.18
CA GLY A 320 22.65 -9.65 -19.41
C GLY A 320 21.31 -10.39 -19.56
N PHE A 321 20.24 -9.71 -19.97
CA PHE A 321 18.94 -10.34 -20.22
C PHE A 321 18.93 -11.07 -21.57
N SER A 322 18.06 -12.06 -21.72
CA SER A 322 17.84 -12.74 -23.01
C SER A 322 17.20 -11.80 -24.04
N GLU A 323 17.86 -11.63 -25.19
CA GLU A 323 17.37 -10.77 -26.29
C GLU A 323 15.99 -11.18 -26.79
N ASP A 324 15.76 -12.47 -27.05
CA ASP A 324 14.45 -12.98 -27.50
C ASP A 324 13.32 -12.60 -26.54
N ARG A 325 13.58 -12.70 -25.23
CA ARG A 325 12.59 -12.34 -24.21
C ARG A 325 12.34 -10.83 -24.17
N VAL A 326 13.39 -10.02 -24.30
CA VAL A 326 13.28 -8.55 -24.32
C VAL A 326 12.51 -8.11 -25.56
N ARG A 327 12.86 -8.62 -26.75
CA ARG A 327 12.17 -8.29 -28.01
C ARG A 327 10.70 -8.74 -28.00
N SER A 328 10.42 -9.94 -27.48
CA SER A 328 9.04 -10.42 -27.29
C SER A 328 8.23 -9.54 -26.33
N GLY A 329 8.83 -9.11 -25.23
CA GLY A 329 8.22 -8.16 -24.30
C GLY A 329 7.93 -6.81 -24.96
N GLY A 330 8.89 -6.25 -25.69
CA GLY A 330 8.69 -4.99 -26.42
C GLY A 330 7.60 -5.08 -27.50
N ALA A 331 7.51 -6.19 -28.24
CA ALA A 331 6.42 -6.43 -29.19
C ALA A 331 5.03 -6.47 -28.52
N ARG A 332 4.94 -7.02 -27.29
CA ARG A 332 3.71 -6.98 -26.49
C ARG A 332 3.32 -5.55 -26.10
N LEU A 333 4.28 -4.70 -25.72
CA LEU A 333 4.03 -3.28 -25.44
C LEU A 333 3.48 -2.56 -26.67
N GLU A 334 4.13 -2.72 -27.83
CA GLU A 334 3.67 -2.10 -29.09
C GLU A 334 2.24 -2.53 -29.47
N LYS A 335 1.92 -3.82 -29.32
CA LYS A 335 0.59 -4.36 -29.62
C LYS A 335 -0.49 -3.72 -28.74
N ASN A 336 -0.25 -3.63 -27.43
CA ASN A 336 -1.24 -3.12 -26.48
C ASN A 336 -1.41 -1.59 -26.57
N LEU A 337 -0.39 -0.85 -27.02
CA LEU A 337 -0.55 0.58 -27.29
C LEU A 337 -1.62 0.84 -28.37
N LYS A 338 -1.65 0.00 -29.41
CA LYS A 338 -2.61 0.08 -30.52
C LYS A 338 -4.03 -0.37 -30.15
N SER A 339 -4.17 -1.37 -29.27
CA SER A 339 -5.48 -1.92 -28.86
C SER A 339 -6.24 -1.02 -27.88
N SER A 340 -5.61 0.04 -27.35
CA SER A 340 -6.15 0.87 -26.28
C SER A 340 -7.33 1.80 -26.66
N GLN A 341 -7.91 1.61 -27.85
CA GLN A 341 -9.03 2.41 -28.39
C GLN A 341 -10.42 1.99 -27.87
N GLN A 342 -10.58 0.82 -27.23
CA GLN A 342 -11.88 0.41 -26.67
C GLN A 342 -12.08 1.01 -25.26
N ALA A 343 -12.71 2.18 -25.19
CA ALA A 343 -13.03 2.85 -23.93
C ALA A 343 -14.14 2.13 -23.16
N ARG A 344 -14.01 2.02 -21.82
CA ARG A 344 -15.06 1.50 -20.94
C ARG A 344 -16.26 2.45 -20.88
N LEU A 345 -17.47 1.89 -20.81
CA LEU A 345 -18.72 2.64 -20.59
C LEU A 345 -18.67 3.53 -19.35
N GLU A 346 -18.06 3.08 -18.26
CA GLU A 346 -17.87 3.89 -17.04
C GLU A 346 -16.99 5.14 -17.25
N GLY A 347 -16.18 5.19 -18.31
CA GLY A 347 -15.47 6.41 -18.69
C GLY A 347 -16.38 7.48 -19.31
N PHE A 348 -17.60 7.11 -19.73
CA PHE A 348 -18.59 8.02 -20.31
C PHE A 348 -19.58 8.58 -19.27
N PHE A 349 -19.73 7.90 -18.13
CA PHE A 349 -20.70 8.28 -17.10
C PHE A 349 -20.00 8.48 -15.76
N LYS A 350 -20.15 9.67 -15.15
CA LYS A 350 -19.75 9.87 -13.76
C LYS A 350 -20.75 9.14 -12.85
N PRO A 351 -20.31 8.36 -11.86
CA PRO A 351 -21.20 7.81 -10.84
C PRO A 351 -21.99 8.93 -10.17
N VAL A 352 -23.32 8.79 -10.10
CA VAL A 352 -24.17 9.77 -9.43
C VAL A 352 -23.96 9.63 -7.92
N PRO A 353 -23.59 10.70 -7.20
CA PRO A 353 -23.45 10.64 -5.75
C PRO A 353 -24.80 10.33 -5.09
N LYS A 354 -24.79 9.50 -4.04
CA LYS A 354 -25.99 9.18 -3.25
C LYS A 354 -26.60 10.44 -2.67
N THR A 355 -27.93 10.52 -2.68
CA THR A 355 -28.70 11.60 -2.04
C THR A 355 -28.57 11.54 -0.51
N ASP A 356 -28.83 12.64 0.18
CA ASP A 356 -28.76 12.69 1.64
C ASP A 356 -29.79 11.76 2.31
N ALA A 357 -30.94 11.52 1.65
CA ALA A 357 -31.92 10.54 2.09
C ALA A 357 -31.38 9.10 2.02
N GLU A 358 -30.67 8.74 0.96
CA GLU A 358 -30.04 7.43 0.81
C GLU A 358 -28.88 7.25 1.81
N LYS A 359 -28.07 8.29 2.02
CA LYS A 359 -27.02 8.29 3.06
C LYS A 359 -27.61 8.09 4.46
N ALA A 360 -28.71 8.79 4.79
CA ALA A 360 -29.39 8.66 6.06
C ALA A 360 -30.02 7.27 6.26
N ALA A 361 -30.64 6.72 5.22
CA ALA A 361 -31.20 5.36 5.26
C ALA A 361 -30.11 4.30 5.43
N HIS A 362 -28.97 4.47 4.75
CA HIS A 362 -27.82 3.59 4.90
C HIS A 362 -27.23 3.67 6.32
N LYS A 363 -27.09 4.89 6.87
CA LYS A 363 -26.62 5.11 8.25
C LYS A 363 -27.49 4.39 9.28
N ARG A 364 -28.82 4.48 9.18
CA ARG A 364 -29.75 3.78 10.08
C ARG A 364 -29.56 2.26 10.04
N LYS A 365 -29.52 1.67 8.84
CA LYS A 365 -29.27 0.22 8.67
C LYS A 365 -27.93 -0.22 9.25
N LEU A 366 -26.91 0.62 9.13
CA LEU A 366 -25.59 0.33 9.67
C LEU A 366 -25.57 0.40 11.21
N ASP A 367 -26.21 1.41 11.79
CA ASP A 367 -26.32 1.55 13.25
C ASP A 367 -27.02 0.32 13.87
N GLU A 368 -28.09 -0.17 13.24
CA GLU A 368 -28.78 -1.41 13.63
C GLU A 368 -27.83 -2.63 13.56
N LYS A 369 -27.11 -2.81 12.45
CA LYS A 369 -26.15 -3.91 12.25
C LYS A 369 -25.01 -3.86 13.27
N ASN A 370 -24.54 -2.66 13.62
CA ASN A 370 -23.51 -2.46 14.64
C ASN A 370 -24.02 -2.77 16.05
N GLU A 371 -25.28 -2.43 16.34
CA GLU A 371 -25.90 -2.78 17.62
C GLU A 371 -26.07 -4.30 17.77
N GLU A 372 -26.47 -4.99 16.69
CA GLU A 372 -26.51 -6.46 16.64
C GLU A 372 -25.13 -7.10 16.84
N LYS A 373 -24.08 -6.59 16.17
CA LYS A 373 -22.70 -7.05 16.39
C LYS A 373 -22.28 -6.87 17.86
N ARG A 374 -22.58 -5.72 18.47
CA ARG A 374 -22.30 -5.45 19.90
C ARG A 374 -23.04 -6.43 20.82
N LYS A 375 -24.30 -6.75 20.51
CA LYS A 375 -25.11 -7.73 21.24
C LYS A 375 -24.50 -9.15 21.12
N LYS A 376 -24.12 -9.58 19.91
CA LYS A 376 -23.44 -10.87 19.67
C LYS A 376 -22.10 -10.96 20.40
N ALA A 377 -21.26 -9.95 20.32
CA ALA A 377 -19.95 -9.93 21.00
C ALA A 377 -20.08 -9.97 22.55
N LYS A 378 -21.12 -9.33 23.11
CA LYS A 378 -21.43 -9.45 24.55
C LYS A 378 -21.88 -10.86 24.93
N GLN A 379 -22.69 -11.50 24.08
CA GLN A 379 -23.17 -12.86 24.30
C GLN A 379 -22.01 -13.87 24.25
N GLU A 380 -21.15 -13.80 23.23
CA GLU A 380 -19.97 -14.67 23.12
C GLU A 380 -19.00 -14.52 24.31
N LYS A 381 -18.83 -13.30 24.84
CA LYS A 381 -18.04 -13.08 26.06
C LYS A 381 -18.69 -13.70 27.30
N LYS A 382 -20.02 -13.64 27.42
CA LYS A 382 -20.77 -14.33 28.48
C LYS A 382 -20.62 -15.85 28.36
N ASP A 383 -20.75 -16.40 27.17
CA ASP A 383 -20.67 -17.85 26.93
C ASP A 383 -19.25 -18.38 27.19
N LYS A 384 -18.21 -17.61 26.82
CA LYS A 384 -16.80 -17.91 27.16
C LYS A 384 -16.49 -17.78 28.65
N ALA A 385 -17.15 -16.89 29.38
CA ALA A 385 -17.01 -16.78 30.83
C ALA A 385 -17.71 -17.94 31.55
N ALA A 386 -18.89 -18.34 31.07
CA ALA A 386 -19.65 -19.47 31.61
C ALA A 386 -18.95 -20.81 31.37
N SER A 387 -18.27 -21.00 30.22
CA SER A 387 -17.51 -22.21 29.93
C SER A 387 -16.22 -22.34 30.76
N LYS A 388 -15.60 -21.22 31.15
CA LYS A 388 -14.44 -21.21 32.07
C LYS A 388 -14.80 -21.38 33.55
N ALA A 389 -16.08 -21.20 33.92
CA ALA A 389 -16.56 -21.35 35.30
C ALA A 389 -17.06 -22.76 35.64
N LYS A 390 -17.11 -23.70 34.69
CA LYS A 390 -17.44 -25.11 34.99
C LYS A 390 -16.25 -25.79 35.68
N PRO A 391 -16.42 -26.42 36.86
CA PRO A 391 -15.34 -27.15 37.52
C PRO A 391 -14.84 -28.27 36.63
N ARG A 392 -13.51 -28.44 36.51
CA ARG A 392 -12.91 -29.67 35.97
C ARG A 392 -13.32 -30.81 36.91
N GLY A 393 -14.26 -31.63 36.47
CA GLY A 393 -14.66 -32.83 37.19
C GLY A 393 -13.46 -33.76 37.35
N THR A 394 -13.16 -34.08 38.61
CA THR A 394 -12.30 -35.19 39.01
C THR A 394 -12.80 -36.49 38.42
N LYS A 395 -11.95 -37.19 37.68
CA LYS A 395 -11.93 -38.64 37.57
C LYS A 395 -10.57 -39.13 38.02
#